data_AF-A0A6B2NUR4-F1
#
_entry.id   AF-A0A6B2NUR4-F1
#
_cell.length_a   1.000
_cell.length_b   1.000
_cell.length_c   1.000
_cell.angle_alpha   90.00
_cell.angle_beta   90.00
_cell.angle_gamma   90.00
#
_symmetry.space_group_name_H-M   'P 1'
#
loop_
_entity.id
_entity.type
_entity.pdbx_description
1 polymer ?
#
loop_
_entity_poly.entity_id
_entity_poly.type
_entity_poly.pdbx_seq_one_letter_code
_entity_poly.pdbx_strand_id
1 'polypeptide(L)'
;MARRISSSQLQSKLRQAQSKIRQAQNKQKQAINKYNQAVRSYNSKVRAHNARVRANRDRLKRELQKLARTASKPQYVTFRSSVDTVQRSYTVLEARADAALYDERYDRFLDLSEREAANSASVMNVLEGESPENEYEHAPPASSIDHILKEISQDVHDRWHGALFSLSPQNPDAARHFCTSARELLTEILERFARDDDVKSQLPSCELTAQGKPTRREKIRFFLHKQGVSDEAAADFVEKDMENVVQLFRVFNDGTHGSSGRFEHPQLLAIRARVEGAVSFLWSIITGDAFTMA
;
A
#
# COMPACT_ATOMS: atom_id res chain seq x y z
N MET A 1 30.03 -70.61 -22.50
CA MET A 1 29.20 -71.08 -21.36
C MET A 1 28.02 -70.12 -21.16
N ALA A 2 26.83 -70.46 -21.63
CA ALA A 2 25.62 -69.66 -21.42
C ALA A 2 24.97 -70.05 -20.09
N ARG A 3 24.85 -69.11 -19.15
CA ARG A 3 24.16 -69.35 -17.85
C ARG A 3 22.66 -69.50 -18.11
N ARG A 4 22.11 -70.70 -17.89
CA ARG A 4 20.65 -70.94 -17.92
C ARG A 4 20.00 -70.31 -16.69
N ILE A 5 19.12 -69.33 -16.92
CA ILE A 5 18.34 -68.68 -15.87
C ILE A 5 17.22 -69.64 -15.44
N SER A 6 17.08 -69.87 -14.13
CA SER A 6 16.01 -70.70 -13.55
C SER A 6 14.64 -70.00 -13.62
N SER A 7 13.55 -70.76 -13.73
CA SER A 7 12.17 -70.23 -13.74
C SER A 7 11.85 -69.36 -12.52
N SER A 8 12.41 -69.68 -11.34
CA SER A 8 12.26 -68.88 -10.12
C SER A 8 13.01 -67.55 -10.19
N GLN A 9 14.18 -67.53 -10.83
CA GLN A 9 14.94 -66.29 -11.09
C GLN A 9 14.21 -65.38 -12.10
N LEU A 10 13.52 -65.97 -13.07
CA LEU A 10 12.73 -65.26 -14.06
C LEU A 10 11.49 -64.61 -13.42
N GLN A 11 10.76 -65.33 -12.57
CA GLN A 11 9.64 -64.78 -11.81
C GLN A 11 10.06 -63.68 -10.82
N SER A 12 11.22 -63.84 -10.16
CA SER A 12 11.76 -62.82 -9.26
C SER A 12 12.11 -61.52 -10.01
N LYS A 13 12.80 -61.64 -11.16
CA LYS A 13 13.10 -60.49 -12.04
C LYS A 13 11.82 -59.80 -12.54
N LEU A 14 10.78 -60.58 -12.85
CA LEU A 14 9.50 -60.04 -13.32
C LEU A 14 8.75 -59.27 -12.22
N ARG A 15 8.72 -59.79 -10.98
CA ARG A 15 8.19 -59.05 -9.81
C ARG A 15 8.99 -57.80 -9.50
N GLN A 16 10.32 -57.85 -9.63
CA GLN A 16 11.19 -56.69 -9.44
C GLN A 16 10.92 -55.62 -10.50
N ALA A 17 10.73 -56.01 -11.77
CA ALA A 17 10.35 -55.11 -12.85
C ALA A 17 8.96 -54.49 -12.60
N GLN A 18 7.96 -55.28 -12.21
CA GLN A 18 6.62 -54.79 -11.86
C GLN A 18 6.65 -53.81 -10.68
N SER A 19 7.43 -54.11 -9.64
CA SER A 19 7.62 -53.21 -8.49
C SER A 19 8.25 -51.87 -8.92
N LYS A 20 9.29 -51.91 -9.77
CA LYS A 20 9.91 -50.71 -10.33
C LYS A 20 8.92 -49.88 -11.16
N ILE A 21 8.08 -50.52 -11.97
CA ILE A 21 7.02 -49.85 -12.75
C ILE A 21 6.01 -49.17 -11.81
N ARG A 22 5.52 -49.86 -10.77
CA ARG A 22 4.60 -49.27 -9.78
C ARG A 22 5.24 -48.11 -9.03
N GLN A 23 6.50 -48.24 -8.64
CA GLN A 23 7.24 -47.15 -7.99
C GLN A 23 7.38 -45.93 -8.91
N ALA A 24 7.69 -46.14 -10.19
CA ALA A 24 7.77 -45.06 -11.17
C ALA A 24 6.40 -44.38 -11.38
N GLN A 25 5.32 -45.16 -11.51
CA GLN A 25 3.94 -44.63 -11.60
C GLN A 25 3.54 -43.84 -10.36
N ASN A 26 3.86 -44.32 -9.16
CA ASN A 26 3.56 -43.61 -7.92
C ASN A 26 4.37 -42.31 -7.82
N LYS A 27 5.65 -42.31 -8.19
CA LYS A 27 6.47 -41.09 -8.24
C LYS A 27 5.92 -40.07 -9.24
N GLN A 28 5.50 -40.52 -10.42
CA GLN A 28 4.88 -39.67 -11.42
C GLN A 28 3.55 -39.07 -10.91
N LYS A 29 2.69 -39.88 -10.29
CA LYS A 29 1.43 -39.41 -9.69
C LYS A 29 1.68 -38.38 -8.58
N GLN A 30 2.68 -38.60 -7.73
CA GLN A 30 3.08 -37.64 -6.70
C GLN A 30 3.57 -36.32 -7.30
N ALA A 31 4.38 -36.37 -8.36
CA ALA A 31 4.86 -35.18 -9.07
C ALA A 31 3.69 -34.40 -9.70
N ILE A 32 2.76 -35.10 -10.36
CA ILE A 32 1.56 -34.49 -10.95
C ILE A 32 0.69 -33.83 -9.86
N ASN A 33 0.49 -34.49 -8.72
CA ASN A 33 -0.31 -33.92 -7.63
C ASN A 33 0.34 -32.65 -7.06
N LYS A 34 1.66 -32.65 -6.87
CA LYS A 34 2.41 -31.46 -6.42
C LYS A 34 2.30 -30.31 -7.43
N TYR A 35 2.45 -30.61 -8.71
CA TYR A 35 2.29 -29.63 -9.78
C TYR A 35 0.86 -29.04 -9.79
N ASN A 36 -0.16 -29.90 -9.74
CA ASN A 36 -1.55 -29.46 -9.69
C ASN A 36 -1.86 -28.61 -8.45
N GLN A 37 -1.26 -28.92 -7.30
CA GLN A 37 -1.39 -28.10 -6.09
C GLN A 37 -0.75 -26.73 -6.29
N ALA A 38 0.45 -26.66 -6.87
CA ALA A 38 1.12 -25.40 -7.20
C ALA A 38 0.28 -24.55 -8.17
N VAL A 39 -0.26 -25.16 -9.23
CA VAL A 39 -1.14 -24.49 -10.19
C VAL A 39 -2.42 -23.97 -9.53
N ARG A 40 -3.07 -24.76 -8.67
CA ARG A 40 -4.27 -24.30 -7.94
C ARG A 40 -3.95 -23.14 -7.00
N SER A 41 -2.82 -23.20 -6.30
CA SER A 41 -2.37 -22.13 -5.41
C SER A 41 -2.13 -20.84 -6.21
N TYR A 42 -1.39 -20.94 -7.32
CA TYR A 42 -1.15 -19.82 -8.23
C TYR A 42 -2.47 -19.24 -8.77
N ASN A 43 -3.35 -20.07 -9.32
CA ASN A 43 -4.64 -19.62 -9.85
C ASN A 43 -5.55 -18.99 -8.77
N SER A 44 -5.43 -19.42 -7.51
CA SER A 44 -6.14 -18.80 -6.39
C SER A 44 -5.59 -17.40 -6.09
N LYS A 45 -4.27 -17.24 -6.07
CA LYS A 45 -3.60 -15.95 -5.87
C LYS A 45 -3.93 -14.96 -6.99
N VAL A 46 -3.83 -15.39 -8.25
CA VAL A 46 -4.18 -14.57 -9.42
C VAL A 46 -5.64 -14.12 -9.36
N ARG A 47 -6.58 -15.03 -9.04
CA ARG A 47 -7.99 -14.66 -8.88
C ARG A 47 -8.20 -13.64 -7.75
N ALA A 48 -7.53 -13.82 -6.61
CA ALA A 48 -7.62 -12.89 -5.50
C ALA A 48 -7.04 -11.51 -5.86
N HIS A 49 -5.89 -11.46 -6.53
CA HIS A 49 -5.30 -10.21 -7.02
C HIS A 49 -6.22 -9.53 -8.04
N ASN A 50 -6.68 -10.23 -9.08
CA ASN A 50 -7.59 -9.67 -10.09
C ASN A 50 -8.93 -9.20 -9.49
N ALA A 51 -9.40 -9.82 -8.41
CA ALA A 51 -10.58 -9.35 -7.69
C ALA A 51 -10.30 -8.05 -6.92
N ARG A 52 -9.12 -7.94 -6.29
CA ARG A 52 -8.68 -6.69 -5.62
C ARG A 52 -8.51 -5.54 -6.60
N VAL A 53 -7.82 -5.77 -7.73
CA VAL A 53 -7.63 -4.75 -8.77
C VAL A 53 -8.97 -4.21 -9.25
N ARG A 54 -9.90 -5.10 -9.61
CA ARG A 54 -11.25 -4.70 -10.03
C ARG A 54 -12.00 -3.93 -8.96
N ALA A 55 -11.94 -4.39 -7.71
CA ALA A 55 -12.59 -3.71 -6.60
C ALA A 55 -12.03 -2.29 -6.37
N ASN A 56 -10.70 -2.12 -6.44
CA ASN A 56 -10.05 -0.82 -6.30
C ASN A 56 -10.43 0.12 -7.45
N ARG A 57 -10.37 -0.36 -8.70
CA ARG A 57 -10.76 0.41 -9.89
C ARG A 57 -12.21 0.86 -9.86
N ASP A 58 -13.11 -0.05 -9.51
CA ASP A 58 -14.53 0.26 -9.37
C ASP A 58 -14.78 1.26 -8.24
N ARG A 59 -14.07 1.12 -7.11
CA ARG A 59 -14.15 2.05 -5.98
C ARG A 59 -13.65 3.43 -6.37
N LEU A 60 -12.48 3.53 -6.97
CA LEU A 60 -11.91 4.79 -7.47
C LEU A 60 -12.89 5.51 -8.39
N LYS A 61 -13.44 4.79 -9.37
CA LYS A 61 -14.42 5.34 -10.31
C LYS A 61 -15.67 5.85 -9.61
N ARG A 62 -16.20 5.12 -8.63
CA ARG A 62 -17.37 5.57 -7.84
C ARG A 62 -17.06 6.83 -7.04
N GLU A 63 -15.92 6.86 -6.34
CA GLU A 63 -15.53 8.03 -5.52
C GLU A 63 -15.30 9.27 -6.39
N LEU A 64 -14.71 9.13 -7.57
CA LEU A 64 -14.58 10.22 -8.54
C LEU A 64 -15.94 10.72 -9.06
N GLN A 65 -16.89 9.81 -9.28
CA GLN A 65 -18.25 10.20 -9.69
C GLN A 65 -18.99 10.99 -8.61
N LYS A 66 -18.81 10.63 -7.33
CA LYS A 66 -19.34 11.39 -6.19
C LYS A 66 -18.70 12.79 -6.14
N LEU A 67 -17.36 12.86 -6.19
CA LEU A 67 -16.63 14.12 -6.18
C LEU A 67 -17.07 15.05 -7.31
N ALA A 68 -17.23 14.53 -8.52
CA ALA A 68 -17.63 15.33 -9.67
C ALA A 68 -19.03 15.96 -9.53
N ARG A 69 -19.92 15.37 -8.74
CA ARG A 69 -21.29 15.87 -8.51
C ARG A 69 -21.37 16.87 -7.37
N THR A 70 -20.47 16.78 -6.40
CA THR A 70 -20.51 17.58 -5.19
C THR A 70 -19.68 18.85 -5.35
N ALA A 71 -20.30 20.01 -5.15
CA ALA A 71 -19.58 21.29 -5.16
C ALA A 71 -18.64 21.38 -3.96
N SER A 72 -17.43 21.90 -4.17
CA SER A 72 -16.45 22.02 -3.07
C SER A 72 -16.88 23.10 -2.09
N LYS A 73 -16.86 22.79 -0.78
CA LYS A 73 -16.95 23.84 0.24
C LYS A 73 -15.68 24.70 0.19
N PRO A 74 -15.77 26.03 0.41
CA PRO A 74 -14.62 26.93 0.38
C PRO A 74 -13.46 26.48 1.27
N GLN A 75 -13.76 25.89 2.43
CA GLN A 75 -12.77 25.40 3.40
C GLN A 75 -11.98 24.16 2.93
N TYR A 76 -12.45 23.45 1.90
CA TYR A 76 -11.79 22.23 1.40
C TYR A 76 -11.16 22.38 0.02
N VAL A 77 -11.22 23.56 -0.61
CA VAL A 77 -10.73 23.79 -1.98
C VAL A 77 -9.28 23.35 -2.16
N THR A 78 -8.39 23.70 -1.21
CA THR A 78 -6.98 23.31 -1.26
C THR A 78 -6.80 21.80 -1.23
N PHE A 79 -7.49 21.12 -0.30
CA PHE A 79 -7.39 19.67 -0.17
C PHE A 79 -8.02 18.93 -1.36
N ARG A 80 -9.15 19.42 -1.87
CA ARG A 80 -9.74 18.91 -3.10
C ARG A 80 -8.79 19.03 -4.28
N SER A 81 -8.08 20.15 -4.41
CA SER A 81 -7.07 20.33 -5.46
C SER A 81 -5.91 19.34 -5.33
N SER A 82 -5.51 18.93 -4.12
CA SER A 82 -4.49 17.87 -3.98
C SER A 82 -5.05 16.48 -4.26
N VAL A 83 -6.32 16.21 -3.95
CA VAL A 83 -6.99 14.97 -4.40
C VAL A 83 -6.93 14.89 -5.92
N ASP A 84 -7.35 15.93 -6.64
CA ASP A 84 -7.24 15.98 -8.11
C ASP A 84 -5.81 15.78 -8.61
N THR A 85 -4.82 16.29 -7.86
CA THR A 85 -3.40 16.13 -8.19
C THR A 85 -2.94 14.68 -8.05
N VAL A 86 -3.33 13.99 -6.97
CA VAL A 86 -3.06 12.55 -6.76
C VAL A 86 -3.69 11.72 -7.87
N GLN A 87 -4.95 12.02 -8.21
CA GLN A 87 -5.68 11.34 -9.29
C GLN A 87 -4.97 11.46 -10.63
N ARG A 88 -4.56 12.68 -11.00
CA ARG A 88 -3.84 12.93 -12.25
C ARG A 88 -2.49 12.21 -12.27
N SER A 89 -1.74 12.20 -11.17
CA SER A 89 -0.49 11.43 -11.11
C SER A 89 -0.72 9.92 -11.22
N TYR A 90 -1.81 9.40 -10.64
CA TYR A 90 -2.16 7.99 -10.81
C TYR A 90 -2.48 7.66 -12.27
N THR A 91 -3.26 8.49 -12.98
CA THR A 91 -3.53 8.28 -14.41
C THR A 91 -2.24 8.27 -15.24
N VAL A 92 -1.26 9.13 -14.92
CA VAL A 92 0.04 9.14 -15.60
C VAL A 92 0.83 7.86 -15.30
N LEU A 93 0.79 7.40 -14.05
CA LEU A 93 1.43 6.15 -13.62
C LEU A 93 0.81 4.93 -14.31
N GLU A 94 -0.53 4.84 -14.34
CA GLU A 94 -1.28 3.78 -15.04
C GLU A 94 -0.96 3.77 -16.54
N ALA A 95 -0.98 4.93 -17.20
CA ALA A 95 -0.68 5.01 -18.63
C ALA A 95 0.75 4.56 -18.98
N ARG A 96 1.72 4.77 -18.07
CA ARG A 96 3.09 4.27 -18.25
C ARG A 96 3.18 2.76 -18.05
N ALA A 97 2.37 2.20 -17.14
CA ALA A 97 2.25 0.76 -16.95
C ALA A 97 1.70 0.07 -18.20
N ASP A 98 0.62 0.60 -18.76
CA ASP A 98 -0.02 0.09 -19.98
C ASP A 98 0.92 0.15 -21.19
N ALA A 99 1.84 1.11 -21.23
CA ALA A 99 2.87 1.21 -22.27
C ALA A 99 3.99 0.15 -22.15
N ALA A 100 3.82 -0.86 -21.29
CA ALA A 100 4.76 -1.94 -21.00
C ALA A 100 6.14 -1.47 -20.52
N LEU A 101 6.20 -0.31 -19.88
CA LEU A 101 7.44 0.20 -19.27
C LEU A 101 7.74 -0.45 -17.91
N TYR A 102 6.80 -1.23 -17.35
CA TYR A 102 6.98 -1.91 -16.08
C TYR A 102 6.96 -3.44 -16.19
N ASP A 103 7.68 -4.06 -15.24
CA ASP A 103 7.71 -5.49 -14.98
C ASP A 103 6.53 -5.89 -14.07
N GLU A 104 6.15 -7.17 -14.03
CA GLU A 104 5.06 -7.73 -13.19
C GLU A 104 5.21 -7.38 -11.69
N ARG A 105 6.45 -7.09 -11.26
CA ARG A 105 6.75 -6.57 -9.91
C ARG A 105 6.07 -5.22 -9.60
N TYR A 106 5.71 -4.44 -10.60
CA TYR A 106 5.04 -3.15 -10.42
C TYR A 106 3.53 -3.26 -10.28
N ASP A 107 2.91 -4.38 -10.63
CA ASP A 107 1.45 -4.54 -10.54
C ASP A 107 0.95 -4.28 -9.12
N ARG A 108 1.70 -4.78 -8.12
CA ARG A 108 1.38 -4.53 -6.72
C ARG A 108 1.58 -3.07 -6.31
N PHE A 109 2.61 -2.38 -6.83
CA PHE A 109 2.79 -0.95 -6.59
C PHE A 109 1.66 -0.14 -7.22
N LEU A 110 1.23 -0.49 -8.43
CA LEU A 110 0.11 0.15 -9.13
C LEU A 110 -1.20 -0.07 -8.38
N ASP A 111 -1.49 -1.30 -7.93
CA ASP A 111 -2.65 -1.63 -7.09
C ASP A 111 -2.71 -0.79 -5.81
N LEU A 112 -1.57 -0.65 -5.13
CA LEU A 112 -1.47 0.15 -3.92
C LEU A 112 -1.63 1.65 -4.22
N SER A 113 -1.09 2.11 -5.35
CA SER A 113 -1.25 3.49 -5.81
C SER A 113 -2.71 3.80 -6.16
N GLU A 114 -3.42 2.87 -6.82
CA GLU A 114 -4.85 2.98 -7.10
C GLU A 114 -5.67 3.07 -5.81
N ARG A 115 -5.31 2.24 -4.82
CA ARG A 115 -5.95 2.26 -3.50
C ARG A 115 -5.74 3.60 -2.79
N GLU A 116 -4.54 4.18 -2.84
CA GLU A 116 -4.29 5.49 -2.22
C GLU A 116 -5.01 6.63 -2.95
N ALA A 117 -5.07 6.57 -4.29
CA ALA A 117 -5.91 7.46 -5.07
C ALA A 117 -7.39 7.35 -4.61
N ALA A 118 -7.92 6.14 -4.47
CA ALA A 118 -9.28 5.92 -3.98
C ALA A 118 -9.49 6.40 -2.55
N ASN A 119 -8.52 6.19 -1.66
CA ASN A 119 -8.57 6.66 -0.26
C ASN A 119 -8.62 8.19 -0.19
N SER A 120 -7.83 8.88 -1.01
CA SER A 120 -7.82 10.36 -1.08
C SER A 120 -9.18 10.91 -1.54
N ALA A 121 -9.81 10.26 -2.52
CA ALA A 121 -11.13 10.64 -3.00
C ALA A 121 -12.24 10.34 -1.98
N SER A 122 -12.18 9.17 -1.34
CA SER A 122 -13.14 8.74 -0.31
C SER A 122 -13.17 9.72 0.87
N VAL A 123 -12.01 10.05 1.45
CA VAL A 123 -11.97 10.99 2.59
C VAL A 123 -12.52 12.36 2.21
N MET A 124 -12.26 12.83 0.98
CA MET A 124 -12.80 14.10 0.48
C MET A 124 -14.33 14.07 0.35
N ASN A 125 -14.90 12.98 -0.17
CA ASN A 125 -16.36 12.81 -0.21
C ASN A 125 -16.98 12.84 1.19
N VAL A 126 -16.38 12.12 2.15
CA VAL A 126 -16.84 12.10 3.54
C VAL A 126 -16.74 13.49 4.20
N LEU A 127 -15.68 14.25 3.91
CA LEU A 127 -15.55 15.63 4.37
C LEU A 127 -16.63 16.56 3.79
N GLU A 128 -17.03 16.35 2.54
CA GLU A 128 -18.13 17.10 1.93
C GLU A 128 -19.52 16.70 2.46
N GLY A 129 -19.61 15.61 3.21
CA GLY A 129 -20.84 15.13 3.86
C GLY A 129 -21.51 13.96 3.15
N GLU A 130 -20.83 13.33 2.19
CA GLU A 130 -21.27 12.03 1.68
C GLU A 130 -21.23 11.01 2.82
N SER A 131 -22.26 10.18 2.89
CA SER A 131 -22.26 9.07 3.84
C SER A 131 -21.16 8.09 3.44
N PRO A 132 -20.28 7.71 4.36
CA PRO A 132 -19.29 6.70 4.04
C PRO A 132 -19.99 5.39 3.68
N GLU A 133 -19.45 4.69 2.69
CA GLU A 133 -19.80 3.28 2.52
C GLU A 133 -19.38 2.55 3.81
N ASN A 134 -20.05 1.44 4.17
CA ASN A 134 -19.91 0.67 5.43
C ASN A 134 -18.46 0.32 5.88
N GLU A 135 -17.44 0.68 5.09
CA GLU A 135 -16.00 0.61 5.36
C GLU A 135 -15.58 1.21 6.71
N TYR A 136 -16.12 2.37 7.12
CA TYR A 136 -15.72 3.00 8.38
C TYR A 136 -16.60 2.62 9.56
N GLU A 137 -17.84 2.17 9.32
CA GLU A 137 -18.79 1.79 10.36
C GLU A 137 -18.32 0.56 11.17
N HIS A 138 -17.36 -0.20 10.63
CA HIS A 138 -16.76 -1.39 11.26
C HIS A 138 -15.23 -1.31 11.37
N ALA A 139 -14.65 -0.11 11.32
CA ALA A 139 -13.20 0.05 11.47
C ALA A 139 -12.75 -0.53 12.82
N PRO A 140 -11.79 -1.47 12.84
CA PRO A 140 -11.38 -2.11 14.08
C PRO A 140 -10.80 -1.07 15.06
N PRO A 141 -10.99 -1.28 16.37
CA PRO A 141 -10.39 -0.40 17.37
C PRO A 141 -8.85 -0.43 17.31
N ALA A 142 -8.26 -1.56 16.89
CA ALA A 142 -6.82 -1.67 16.68
C ALA A 142 -6.36 -0.93 15.42
N SER A 143 -5.17 -0.33 15.47
CA SER A 143 -4.59 0.36 14.31
C SER A 143 -3.95 -0.62 13.35
N SER A 144 -4.23 -0.45 12.05
CA SER A 144 -3.70 -1.35 11.02
C SER A 144 -2.17 -1.25 10.88
N ILE A 145 -1.58 -0.18 11.41
CA ILE A 145 -0.15 0.12 11.32
C ILE A 145 0.63 -0.21 12.60
N ASP A 146 0.04 -0.87 13.60
CA ASP A 146 0.71 -1.19 14.88
C ASP A 146 2.07 -1.88 14.71
N HIS A 147 2.16 -2.80 13.76
CA HIS A 147 3.40 -3.51 13.43
C HIS A 147 4.48 -2.56 12.89
N ILE A 148 4.09 -1.57 12.08
CA ILE A 148 4.98 -0.54 11.52
C ILE A 148 5.48 0.36 12.65
N LEU A 149 4.57 0.81 13.51
CA LEU A 149 4.89 1.71 14.61
C LEU A 149 5.92 1.08 15.55
N LYS A 150 5.76 -0.20 15.88
CA LYS A 150 6.71 -0.95 16.74
C LYS A 150 8.09 -1.11 16.12
N GLU A 151 8.17 -1.27 14.80
CA GLU A 151 9.43 -1.35 14.06
C GLU A 151 10.18 -0.01 14.07
N ILE A 152 9.43 1.10 14.10
CA ILE A 152 9.99 2.45 14.28
C ILE A 152 10.42 2.61 15.75
N SER A 153 9.49 2.74 16.69
CA SER A 153 9.83 2.81 18.11
C SER A 153 8.61 2.61 18.99
N GLN A 154 8.84 2.19 20.23
CA GLN A 154 7.77 2.11 21.23
C GLN A 154 7.17 3.50 21.53
N ASP A 155 7.99 4.57 21.53
CA ASP A 155 7.51 5.94 21.73
C ASP A 155 6.51 6.36 20.64
N VAL A 156 6.83 6.11 19.37
CA VAL A 156 5.95 6.39 18.23
C VAL A 156 4.65 5.61 18.33
N HIS A 157 4.74 4.33 18.69
CA HIS A 157 3.57 3.48 18.94
C HIS A 157 2.67 4.07 20.04
N ASP A 158 3.24 4.48 21.18
CA ASP A 158 2.47 4.97 22.32
C ASP A 158 1.85 6.35 22.04
N ARG A 159 2.58 7.24 21.37
CA ARG A 159 2.08 8.55 20.94
C ARG A 159 0.92 8.42 19.95
N TRP A 160 1.04 7.51 18.98
CA TRP A 160 -0.03 7.23 18.03
C TRP A 160 -1.30 6.72 18.73
N HIS A 161 -1.16 5.77 19.66
CA HIS A 161 -2.30 5.25 20.43
C HIS A 161 -2.94 6.30 21.34
N GLY A 162 -2.14 7.14 22.01
CA GLY A 162 -2.64 8.26 22.80
C GLY A 162 -3.45 9.25 21.95
N ALA A 163 -2.97 9.53 20.73
CA ALA A 163 -3.67 10.38 19.78
C ALA A 163 -4.97 9.76 19.26
N LEU A 164 -4.97 8.46 18.94
CA LEU A 164 -6.17 7.71 18.54
C LEU A 164 -7.21 7.64 19.66
N PHE A 165 -6.79 7.35 20.89
CA PHE A 165 -7.66 7.28 22.06
C PHE A 165 -8.36 8.61 22.33
N SER A 166 -7.65 9.71 22.08
CA SER A 166 -8.18 11.05 22.30
C SER A 166 -9.13 11.51 21.18
N LEU A 167 -9.08 10.88 20.00
CA LEU A 167 -9.81 11.29 18.80
C LEU A 167 -11.32 11.22 19.01
N SER A 168 -11.97 12.38 19.17
CA SER A 168 -13.38 12.48 19.50
C SER A 168 -14.00 13.74 18.90
N PRO A 169 -15.26 13.69 18.39
CA PRO A 169 -15.97 14.88 17.94
C PRO A 169 -16.12 15.95 19.03
N GLN A 170 -16.11 15.53 20.30
CA GLN A 170 -16.27 16.42 21.45
C GLN A 170 -14.96 17.09 21.89
N ASN A 171 -13.80 16.63 21.38
CA ASN A 171 -12.49 17.16 21.73
C ASN A 171 -11.70 17.61 20.48
N PRO A 172 -11.89 18.86 20.01
CA PRO A 172 -11.17 19.38 18.85
C PRO A 172 -9.66 19.50 19.08
N ASP A 173 -9.18 19.54 20.33
CA ASP A 173 -7.75 19.59 20.61
C ASP A 173 -7.09 18.22 20.39
N ALA A 174 -7.81 17.13 20.64
CA ALA A 174 -7.34 15.79 20.31
C ALA A 174 -7.13 15.58 18.80
N ALA A 175 -7.97 16.21 17.98
CA ALA A 175 -7.79 16.22 16.53
C ALA A 175 -6.44 16.88 16.15
N ARG A 176 -6.08 17.98 16.81
CA ARG A 176 -4.77 18.64 16.62
C ARG A 176 -3.61 17.74 17.04
N HIS A 177 -3.72 17.08 18.19
CA HIS A 177 -2.70 16.13 18.64
C HIS A 177 -2.53 14.98 17.65
N PHE A 178 -3.62 14.42 17.14
CA PHE A 178 -3.59 13.39 16.10
C PHE A 178 -2.85 13.87 14.83
N CYS A 179 -3.16 15.05 14.32
CA CYS A 179 -2.46 15.58 13.15
C CYS A 179 -0.98 15.86 13.40
N THR A 180 -0.62 16.34 14.59
CA THR A 180 0.78 16.54 14.96
C THR A 180 1.51 15.20 15.00
N SER A 181 0.97 14.21 15.70
CA SER A 181 1.56 12.87 15.78
C SER A 181 1.66 12.17 14.43
N ALA A 182 0.63 12.31 13.57
CA ALA A 182 0.65 11.74 12.22
C ALA A 182 1.72 12.38 11.32
N ARG A 183 1.90 13.70 11.40
CA ARG A 183 2.95 14.41 10.66
C ARG A 183 4.34 14.01 11.14
N GLU A 184 4.54 13.98 12.45
CA GLU A 184 5.79 13.58 13.08
C GLU A 184 6.15 12.14 12.70
N LEU A 185 5.17 11.23 12.69
CA LEU A 185 5.34 9.85 12.21
C LEU A 185 5.87 9.80 10.76
N LEU A 186 5.25 10.53 9.84
CA LEU A 186 5.70 10.56 8.44
C LEU A 186 7.13 11.12 8.32
N THR A 187 7.46 12.17 9.07
CA THR A 187 8.82 12.72 9.09
C THR A 187 9.82 11.71 9.68
N GLU A 188 9.49 11.07 10.79
CA GLU A 188 10.38 10.11 11.47
C GLU A 188 10.65 8.88 10.60
N ILE A 189 9.64 8.38 9.87
CA ILE A 189 9.82 7.31 8.87
C ILE A 189 10.88 7.74 7.83
N LEU A 190 10.74 8.93 7.25
CA LEU A 190 11.68 9.39 6.22
C LEU A 190 13.10 9.59 6.78
N GLU A 191 13.24 10.24 7.93
CA GLU A 191 14.54 10.51 8.55
C GLU A 191 15.26 9.24 8.99
N ARG A 192 14.51 8.24 9.47
CA ARG A 192 15.08 6.98 9.94
C ARG A 192 15.54 6.08 8.80
N PHE A 193 14.74 5.96 7.75
CA PHE A 193 15.00 5.00 6.67
C PHE A 193 15.72 5.61 5.46
N ALA A 194 15.72 6.93 5.32
CA ALA A 194 16.46 7.68 4.29
C ALA A 194 17.29 8.79 4.96
N ARG A 195 18.37 8.37 5.63
CA ARG A 195 19.34 9.29 6.23
C ARG A 195 19.98 10.16 5.15
N ASP A 196 20.18 11.44 5.46
CA ASP A 196 20.64 12.43 4.49
C ASP A 196 21.94 12.03 3.78
N ASP A 197 22.91 11.45 4.51
CA ASP A 197 24.18 11.00 3.97
C ASP A 197 24.03 9.80 3.03
N ASP A 198 23.15 8.85 3.37
CA ASP A 198 22.88 7.66 2.54
C ASP A 198 22.23 8.09 1.21
N VAL A 199 21.28 9.02 1.28
CA VAL A 199 20.61 9.58 0.09
C VAL A 199 21.61 10.31 -0.78
N LYS A 200 22.47 11.18 -0.21
CA LYS A 200 23.49 11.91 -0.96
C LYS A 200 24.53 10.98 -1.59
N SER A 201 24.91 9.90 -0.88
CA SER A 201 25.86 8.93 -1.40
C SER A 201 25.28 8.13 -2.56
N GLN A 202 23.99 7.76 -2.49
CA GLN A 202 23.33 6.93 -3.50
C GLN A 202 22.80 7.76 -4.68
N LEU A 203 22.41 9.01 -4.43
CA LEU A 203 21.88 9.99 -5.38
C LEU A 203 22.72 11.29 -5.29
N PRO A 204 23.92 11.34 -5.89
CA PRO A 204 24.83 12.48 -5.75
C PRO A 204 24.30 13.80 -6.32
N SER A 205 23.36 13.73 -7.26
CA SER A 205 22.68 14.88 -7.87
C SER A 205 21.31 15.17 -7.26
N CYS A 206 21.04 14.69 -6.04
CA CYS A 206 19.76 14.92 -5.37
C CYS A 206 19.52 16.41 -5.10
N GLU A 207 18.27 16.84 -5.27
CA GLU A 207 17.83 18.17 -4.87
C GLU A 207 17.88 18.32 -3.35
N LEU A 208 18.39 19.48 -2.89
CA LEU A 208 18.52 19.80 -1.48
C LEU A 208 17.61 20.97 -1.09
N THR A 209 17.13 20.96 0.14
CA THR A 209 16.48 22.11 0.77
C THR A 209 17.49 23.22 1.02
N ALA A 210 17.01 24.41 1.39
CA ALA A 210 17.86 25.54 1.79
C ALA A 210 18.81 25.21 2.97
N GLN A 211 18.47 24.21 3.78
CA GLN A 211 19.29 23.72 4.89
C GLN A 211 20.28 22.61 4.47
N GLY A 212 20.40 22.31 3.18
CA GLY A 212 21.33 21.30 2.64
C GLY A 212 20.91 19.86 2.88
N LYS A 213 19.63 19.61 3.18
CA LYS A 213 19.07 18.25 3.36
C LYS A 213 18.37 17.77 2.08
N PRO A 214 18.42 16.48 1.72
CA PRO A 214 17.63 15.97 0.60
C PRO A 214 16.13 16.26 0.79
N THR A 215 15.45 16.64 -0.29
CA THR A 215 14.00 16.88 -0.25
C THR A 215 13.23 15.58 0.03
N ARG A 216 11.97 15.67 0.48
CA ARG A 216 11.09 14.50 0.66
C ARG A 216 11.01 13.65 -0.61
N ARG A 217 10.87 14.32 -1.77
CA ARG A 217 10.89 13.68 -3.09
C ARG A 217 12.17 12.88 -3.32
N GLU A 218 13.34 13.42 -2.98
CA GLU A 218 14.61 12.70 -3.14
C GLU A 218 14.75 11.51 -2.17
N LYS A 219 14.21 11.63 -0.95
CA LYS A 219 14.12 10.49 -0.01
C LYS A 219 13.20 9.37 -0.55
N ILE A 220 12.10 9.74 -1.21
CA ILE A 220 11.22 8.79 -1.91
C ILE A 220 11.95 8.12 -3.07
N ARG A 221 12.63 8.90 -3.93
CA ARG A 221 13.45 8.37 -5.04
C ARG A 221 14.52 7.41 -4.53
N PHE A 222 15.13 7.70 -3.40
CA PHE A 222 16.07 6.80 -2.76
C PHE A 222 15.45 5.44 -2.41
N PHE A 223 14.24 5.41 -1.83
CA PHE A 223 13.56 4.14 -1.56
C PHE A 223 13.23 3.36 -2.83
N LEU A 224 12.68 4.04 -3.84
CA LEU A 224 12.36 3.42 -5.12
C LEU A 224 13.62 2.86 -5.80
N HIS A 225 14.71 3.63 -5.81
CA HIS A 225 15.98 3.21 -6.37
C HIS A 225 16.53 1.96 -5.69
N LYS A 226 16.41 1.85 -4.35
CA LYS A 226 16.80 0.63 -3.61
C LYS A 226 16.03 -0.62 -4.06
N GLN A 227 14.82 -0.46 -4.57
CA GLN A 227 14.00 -1.55 -5.09
C GLN A 227 14.18 -1.78 -6.61
N GLY A 228 15.15 -1.09 -7.23
CA GLY A 228 15.39 -1.15 -8.67
C GLY A 228 14.35 -0.37 -9.49
N VAL A 229 13.62 0.55 -8.87
CA VAL A 229 12.64 1.42 -9.53
C VAL A 229 13.26 2.78 -9.82
N SER A 230 13.44 3.08 -11.10
CA SER A 230 14.03 4.34 -11.58
C SER A 230 13.05 5.12 -12.47
N ASP A 231 11.80 5.22 -12.01
CA ASP A 231 10.74 5.91 -12.74
C ASP A 231 10.25 7.15 -11.98
N GLU A 232 10.29 8.29 -12.68
CA GLU A 232 9.88 9.58 -12.12
C GLU A 232 8.38 9.66 -11.85
N ALA A 233 7.54 8.96 -12.63
CA ALA A 233 6.09 8.97 -12.37
C ALA A 233 5.74 8.24 -11.07
N ALA A 234 6.45 7.16 -10.74
CA ALA A 234 6.33 6.50 -9.44
C ALA A 234 6.74 7.42 -8.29
N ALA A 235 7.88 8.11 -8.40
CA ALA A 235 8.34 9.06 -7.37
C ALA A 235 7.38 10.24 -7.20
N ASP A 236 6.90 10.79 -8.32
CA ASP A 236 5.96 11.91 -8.36
C ASP A 236 4.60 11.54 -7.76
N PHE A 237 4.09 10.34 -8.05
CA PHE A 237 2.85 9.85 -7.43
C PHE A 237 2.97 9.77 -5.91
N VAL A 238 4.02 9.11 -5.40
CA VAL A 238 4.22 8.93 -3.95
C VAL A 238 4.39 10.29 -3.26
N GLU A 239 5.13 11.23 -3.86
CA GLU A 239 5.30 12.58 -3.34
C GLU A 239 3.97 13.34 -3.27
N LYS A 240 3.16 13.25 -4.32
CA LYS A 240 1.82 13.88 -4.38
C LYS A 240 0.86 13.26 -3.37
N ASP A 241 0.93 11.95 -3.17
CA ASP A 241 0.14 11.24 -2.16
C ASP A 241 0.51 11.71 -0.75
N MET A 242 1.81 11.77 -0.43
CA MET A 242 2.29 12.27 0.86
C MET A 242 1.93 13.73 1.08
N GLU A 243 2.03 14.58 0.05
CA GLU A 243 1.62 15.98 0.12
C GLU A 243 0.11 16.11 0.38
N ASN A 244 -0.71 15.27 -0.26
CA ASN A 244 -2.15 15.24 0.00
C ASN A 244 -2.47 14.91 1.46
N VAL A 245 -1.78 13.94 2.08
CA VAL A 245 -1.94 13.63 3.51
C VAL A 245 -1.54 14.82 4.38
N VAL A 246 -0.42 15.49 4.07
CA VAL A 246 0.01 16.68 4.81
C VAL A 246 -1.00 17.82 4.69
N GLN A 247 -1.62 17.99 3.52
CA GLN A 247 -2.68 18.98 3.32
C GLN A 247 -3.97 18.64 4.07
N LEU A 248 -4.31 17.35 4.22
CA LEU A 248 -5.43 16.92 5.06
C LEU A 248 -5.26 17.43 6.50
N PHE A 249 -4.04 17.48 7.01
CA PHE A 249 -3.79 18.00 8.36
C PHE A 249 -4.06 19.50 8.50
N ARG A 250 -3.95 20.27 7.41
CA ARG A 250 -4.33 21.70 7.43
C ARG A 250 -5.84 21.83 7.53
N VAL A 251 -6.58 21.07 6.72
CA VAL A 251 -8.05 21.00 6.81
C VAL A 251 -8.50 20.63 8.21
N PHE A 252 -7.84 19.64 8.82
CA PHE A 252 -8.16 19.20 10.16
C PHE A 252 -7.87 20.26 11.22
N ASN A 253 -6.71 20.92 11.15
CA ASN A 253 -6.35 21.99 12.07
C ASN A 253 -7.26 23.22 11.91
N ASP A 254 -7.57 23.64 10.69
CA ASP A 254 -8.39 24.81 10.41
C ASP A 254 -9.86 24.58 10.83
N GLY A 255 -10.36 23.35 10.64
CA GLY A 255 -11.67 22.92 11.15
C GLY A 255 -11.80 22.95 12.68
N THR A 256 -10.68 22.94 13.41
CA THR A 256 -10.69 23.01 14.89
C THR A 256 -10.70 24.43 15.46
N HIS A 257 -10.48 25.47 14.63
CA HIS A 257 -10.38 26.87 15.06
C HIS A 257 -11.34 27.83 14.32
N GLY A 258 -11.98 27.40 13.23
CA GLY A 258 -12.90 28.22 12.43
C GLY A 258 -14.39 28.03 12.77
N SER A 259 -15.25 28.86 12.17
CA SER A 259 -16.73 28.75 12.14
C SER A 259 -17.26 27.48 11.43
N SER A 260 -16.38 26.51 11.20
CA SER A 260 -16.48 25.39 10.25
C SER A 260 -17.05 24.09 10.83
N GLY A 261 -17.38 24.06 12.12
CA GLY A 261 -18.00 22.90 12.78
C GLY A 261 -17.00 21.83 13.22
N ARG A 262 -17.40 21.03 14.21
CA ARG A 262 -16.64 19.88 14.70
C ARG A 262 -16.70 18.76 13.66
N PHE A 263 -15.64 17.96 13.54
CA PHE A 263 -15.67 16.76 12.70
C PHE A 263 -16.59 15.71 13.32
N GLU A 264 -17.48 15.17 12.52
CA GLU A 264 -18.34 14.06 12.90
C GLU A 264 -17.54 12.76 13.00
N HIS A 265 -18.04 11.80 13.78
CA HIS A 265 -17.36 10.52 13.98
C HIS A 265 -16.94 9.82 12.67
N PRO A 266 -17.78 9.77 11.62
CA PRO A 266 -17.39 9.12 10.37
C PRO A 266 -16.27 9.88 9.62
N GLN A 267 -16.18 11.20 9.78
CA GLN A 267 -15.09 12.01 9.22
C GLN A 267 -13.76 11.70 9.93
N LEU A 268 -13.78 11.58 11.25
CA LEU A 268 -12.61 11.20 12.04
C LEU A 268 -12.07 9.82 11.64
N LEU A 269 -12.96 8.85 11.43
CA LEU A 269 -12.59 7.51 10.98
C LEU A 269 -12.03 7.51 9.55
N ALA A 270 -12.62 8.29 8.64
CA ALA A 270 -12.11 8.43 7.28
C ALA A 270 -10.71 9.06 7.24
N ILE A 271 -10.48 10.06 8.08
CA ILE A 271 -9.16 10.71 8.24
C ILE A 271 -8.14 9.71 8.79
N ARG A 272 -8.49 9.00 9.87
CA ARG A 272 -7.65 7.92 10.42
C ARG A 272 -7.26 6.92 9.34
N ALA A 273 -8.24 6.39 8.62
CA ALA A 273 -8.02 5.39 7.58
C ALA A 273 -7.14 5.91 6.44
N ARG A 274 -7.28 7.19 6.04
CA ARG A 274 -6.41 7.80 5.03
C ARG A 274 -4.96 7.86 5.50
N VAL A 275 -4.72 8.28 6.75
CA VAL A 275 -3.36 8.35 7.30
C VAL A 275 -2.75 6.94 7.43
N GLU A 276 -3.49 5.98 7.98
CA GLU A 276 -3.01 4.59 8.10
C GLU A 276 -2.73 3.96 6.73
N GLY A 277 -3.55 4.25 5.71
CA GLY A 277 -3.34 3.84 4.33
C GLY A 277 -2.02 4.37 3.76
N ALA A 278 -1.79 5.69 3.87
CA ALA A 278 -0.58 6.33 3.39
C ALA A 278 0.69 5.79 4.07
N VAL A 279 0.65 5.59 5.40
CA VAL A 279 1.76 5.02 6.16
C VAL A 279 2.04 3.59 5.71
N SER A 280 0.99 2.77 5.55
CA SER A 280 1.12 1.40 5.05
C SER A 280 1.70 1.36 3.64
N PHE A 281 1.28 2.26 2.76
CA PHE A 281 1.77 2.37 1.41
C PHE A 281 3.26 2.75 1.38
N LEU A 282 3.64 3.82 2.08
CA LEU A 282 5.05 4.23 2.19
C LEU A 282 5.91 3.11 2.78
N TRP A 283 5.42 2.43 3.82
CA TRP A 283 6.13 1.30 4.43
C TRP A 283 6.35 0.14 3.46
N SER A 284 5.36 -0.16 2.61
CA SER A 284 5.49 -1.21 1.60
C SER A 284 6.55 -0.88 0.54
N ILE A 285 6.78 0.41 0.25
CA ILE A 285 7.86 0.87 -0.64
C ILE A 285 9.21 0.70 0.06
N ILE A 286 9.31 1.12 1.33
CA ILE A 286 10.54 1.04 2.14
C ILE A 286 11.02 -0.41 2.28
N THR A 287 10.10 -1.32 2.59
CA THR A 287 10.39 -2.76 2.79
C THR A 287 10.53 -3.54 1.49
N GLY A 288 10.14 -2.95 0.35
CA GLY A 288 10.12 -3.62 -0.95
C GLY A 288 8.89 -4.51 -1.17
N ASP A 289 8.01 -4.65 -0.18
CA ASP A 289 6.76 -5.40 -0.29
C ASP A 289 5.89 -4.95 -1.46
N ALA A 290 5.90 -3.64 -1.79
CA ALA A 290 5.20 -3.08 -2.94
C ALA A 290 5.66 -3.66 -4.28
N PHE A 291 6.88 -4.21 -4.34
CA PHE A 291 7.52 -4.72 -5.55
C PHE A 291 7.71 -6.25 -5.56
N THR A 292 7.04 -6.94 -4.63
CA THR A 292 7.05 -8.41 -4.57
C THR A 292 5.94 -9.00 -5.44
N MET A 293 6.24 -10.10 -6.15
CA MET A 293 5.22 -10.85 -6.89
C MET A 293 4.16 -11.42 -5.92
N ALA A 294 2.88 -11.29 -6.28
CA ALA A 294 1.74 -11.76 -5.49
C ALA A 294 1.62 -13.30 -5.37
#